data_AF-A0A1V3A0J0-F1
#
_entry.id   AF-A0A1V3A0J0-F1
#
_cell.length_a   1.000
_cell.length_b   1.000
_cell.length_c   1.000
_cell.angle_alpha   90.00
_cell.angle_beta   90.00
_cell.angle_gamma   90.00
#
_symmetry.space_group_name_H-M   'P 1'
#
loop_
_entity.id
_entity.type
_entity.pdbx_description
1 polymer ?
#
loop_
_entity_poly.entity_id
_entity_poly.type
_entity_poly.pdbx_seq_one_letter_code
_entity_poly.pdbx_strand_id
1 'polypeptide(L)'
;MMHGDKWYLVAYDIRCPRRLRRVQREIVKDAQGLQQSVYLVRGSRQYLQELLGRLEGHMEPSVDDLRAYPVPHPARLWCGGAMVSASVERNESVEAIGVWWDWLSERIRRWRASA
;
A
#
# COMPACT_ATOMS: atom_id res chain seq x y z
N MET A 1 -11.77 24.22 -13.20
CA MET A 1 -12.31 23.50 -12.01
C MET A 1 -11.37 22.35 -11.72
N MET A 2 -10.59 22.42 -10.63
CA MET A 2 -9.75 21.31 -10.20
C MET A 2 -10.66 20.23 -9.61
N HIS A 3 -10.77 19.07 -10.26
CA HIS A 3 -11.49 17.93 -9.70
C HIS A 3 -10.86 17.60 -8.34
N GLY A 4 -11.65 17.72 -7.28
CA GLY A 4 -11.20 17.50 -5.91
C GLY A 4 -10.56 16.13 -5.72
N ASP A 5 -9.66 16.05 -4.74
CA ASP A 5 -9.03 14.80 -4.34
C ASP A 5 -10.07 13.70 -4.15
N LYS A 6 -9.78 12.52 -4.68
CA LYS A 6 -10.57 11.30 -4.49
C LYS A 6 -9.79 10.29 -3.67
N TRP A 7 -10.50 9.33 -3.14
CA TRP A 7 -9.93 8.22 -2.39
C TRP A 7 -9.80 7.00 -3.28
N TYR A 8 -8.70 6.27 -3.11
CA TYR A 8 -8.43 5.05 -3.84
C TYR A 8 -7.86 3.98 -2.91
N LEU A 9 -8.31 2.75 -3.07
CA LEU A 9 -7.61 1.58 -2.56
C LEU A 9 -6.62 1.12 -3.61
N VAL A 10 -5.35 1.11 -3.26
CA VAL A 10 -4.28 0.52 -4.06
C VAL A 10 -3.93 -0.82 -3.45
N ALA A 11 -4.09 -1.89 -4.23
CA ALA A 11 -3.79 -3.25 -3.84
C ALA A 11 -2.76 -3.84 -4.80
N TYR A 12 -1.82 -4.61 -4.27
CA TYR A 12 -0.83 -5.30 -5.09
C TYR A 12 -0.68 -6.77 -4.69
N ASP A 13 -0.28 -7.60 -5.65
CA ASP A 13 0.19 -8.96 -5.44
C ASP A 13 1.59 -9.08 -6.05
N ILE A 14 2.61 -9.30 -5.21
CA ILE A 14 4.02 -9.30 -5.61
C ILE A 14 4.69 -10.56 -5.09
N ARG A 15 5.19 -11.39 -6.01
CA ARG A 15 5.75 -12.70 -5.67
C ARG A 15 7.17 -12.63 -5.11
N CYS A 16 7.93 -11.60 -5.47
CA CYS A 16 9.34 -11.47 -5.09
C CYS A 16 9.53 -10.57 -3.86
N PRO A 17 10.12 -11.07 -2.75
CA PRO A 17 10.36 -10.27 -1.55
C PRO A 17 11.27 -9.04 -1.75
N ARG A 18 12.11 -9.04 -2.80
CA ARG A 18 12.96 -7.88 -3.15
C ARG A 18 12.15 -6.76 -3.82
N ARG A 19 11.25 -7.11 -4.75
CA ARG A 19 10.35 -6.15 -5.41
C ARG A 19 9.31 -5.62 -4.43
N LEU A 20 8.75 -6.50 -3.59
CA LEU A 20 7.81 -6.15 -2.53
C LEU A 20 8.37 -5.04 -1.62
N ARG A 21 9.61 -5.20 -1.14
CA ARG A 21 10.26 -4.18 -0.30
C ARG A 21 10.45 -2.84 -1.00
N ARG A 22 10.66 -2.83 -2.32
CA ARG A 22 10.78 -1.57 -3.09
C ARG A 22 9.42 -0.88 -3.22
N VAL A 23 8.38 -1.63 -3.62
CA VAL A 23 7.00 -1.12 -3.71
C VAL A 23 6.51 -0.59 -2.37
N GLN A 24 6.76 -1.31 -1.28
CA GLN A 24 6.39 -0.88 0.07
C GLN A 24 7.03 0.43 0.50
N ARG A 25 8.35 0.58 0.28
CA ARG A 25 9.08 1.81 0.58
C ARG A 25 8.58 3.00 -0.24
N GLU A 26 8.08 2.74 -1.45
CA GLU A 26 7.54 3.79 -2.31
C GLU A 26 6.14 4.21 -1.88
N ILE A 27 5.20 3.26 -1.74
CA ILE A 27 3.79 3.58 -1.47
C ILE A 27 3.55 4.18 -0.08
N VAL A 28 4.35 3.81 0.93
CA VAL A 28 4.17 4.25 2.33
C VAL A 28 4.37 5.76 2.53
N LYS A 29 5.08 6.42 1.60
CA LYS A 29 5.31 7.88 1.60
C LYS A 29 4.03 8.67 1.32
N ASP A 30 3.11 8.04 0.57
CA ASP A 30 1.99 8.67 -0.11
C ASP A 30 0.62 8.10 0.36
N ALA A 31 0.62 7.08 1.22
CA ALA A 31 -0.58 6.28 1.49
C ALA A 31 -0.66 5.76 2.94
N GLN A 32 -1.90 5.61 3.44
CA GLN A 32 -2.18 4.94 4.71
C GLN A 32 -2.21 3.42 4.48
N GLY A 33 -1.40 2.66 5.22
CA GLY A 33 -1.43 1.20 5.17
C GLY A 33 -2.69 0.65 5.86
N LEU A 34 -3.50 -0.14 5.13
CA LEU A 34 -4.68 -0.81 5.69
C LEU A 34 -4.41 -2.30 5.94
N GLN A 35 -3.69 -2.94 5.02
CA GLN A 35 -3.20 -4.31 5.15
C GLN A 35 -1.80 -4.42 4.56
N GLN A 36 -1.26 -5.63 4.64
CA GLN A 36 0.06 -5.99 4.14
C GLN A 36 0.33 -5.53 2.69
N SER A 37 -0.68 -5.63 1.83
CA SER A 37 -0.60 -5.30 0.41
C SER A 37 -1.75 -4.40 -0.07
N VAL A 38 -2.40 -3.69 0.85
CA VAL A 38 -3.54 -2.81 0.57
C VAL A 38 -3.35 -1.48 1.28
N TYR A 39 -3.40 -0.40 0.50
CA TYR A 39 -3.14 0.97 0.95
C TYR A 39 -4.26 1.91 0.50
N LEU A 40 -4.56 2.88 1.34
CA LEU A 40 -5.51 3.95 1.05
C LEU A 40 -4.75 5.21 0.63
N VAL A 41 -5.08 5.70 -0.56
CA VAL A 41 -4.47 6.88 -1.19
C VAL A 41 -5.52 7.96 -1.37
N ARG A 42 -5.14 9.20 -1.10
CA ARG A 42 -5.95 10.39 -1.43
C ARG A 42 -5.21 11.23 -2.46
N GLY A 43 -5.88 11.60 -3.54
CA GLY A 43 -5.32 12.53 -4.50
C GLY A 43 -6.13 12.67 -5.79
N SER A 44 -5.62 13.48 -6.70
CA SER A 44 -6.17 13.60 -8.04
C SER A 44 -5.97 12.30 -8.86
N ARG A 45 -6.71 12.16 -9.97
CA ARG A 45 -6.52 11.04 -10.90
C ARG A 45 -5.10 11.02 -11.48
N GLN A 46 -4.55 12.20 -11.78
CA GLN A 46 -3.19 12.33 -12.30
C GLN A 46 -2.16 11.85 -11.28
N TYR A 47 -2.28 12.30 -10.03
CA TYR A 47 -1.40 11.87 -8.95
C TYR A 47 -1.45 10.34 -8.75
N LEU A 48 -2.65 9.75 -8.80
CA LEU A 48 -2.79 8.30 -8.74
C LEU A 48 -2.07 7.61 -9.91
N GLN A 49 -2.21 8.10 -11.14
CA GLN A 49 -1.53 7.52 -12.31
C GLN A 49 -0.01 7.60 -12.17
N GLU A 50 0.51 8.73 -11.70
CA GLU A 50 1.94 8.91 -11.44
C GLU A 50 2.44 7.96 -10.34
N LEU A 51 1.67 7.79 -9.25
CA LEU A 51 1.98 6.85 -8.19
C LEU A 51 2.03 5.41 -8.74
N LEU A 52 0.98 4.98 -9.46
CA LEU A 52 0.92 3.63 -10.02
C LEU A 52 2.09 3.36 -10.97
N GLY A 53 2.45 4.32 -11.83
CA GLY A 53 3.62 4.19 -12.71
C GLY A 53 4.95 4.03 -11.95
N ARG A 54 5.13 4.74 -10.82
CA ARG A 54 6.31 4.55 -9.96
C ARG A 54 6.35 3.15 -9.34
N LEU A 55 5.20 2.65 -8.87
CA LEU A 55 5.10 1.30 -8.30
C LEU A 55 5.36 0.22 -9.35
N GLU A 56 4.77 0.34 -10.54
CA GLU A 56 4.99 -0.57 -11.67
C GLU A 56 6.47 -0.62 -12.08
N GLY A 57 7.19 0.50 -12.00
CA GLY A 57 8.64 0.56 -12.23
C GLY A 57 9.49 -0.32 -11.27
N HIS A 58 8.89 -0.83 -10.21
CA HIS A 58 9.51 -1.80 -9.29
C HIS A 58 9.03 -3.24 -9.46
N MET A 59 8.01 -3.47 -10.30
CA MET A 59 7.30 -4.73 -10.45
C MET A 59 7.73 -5.48 -11.72
N GLU A 60 7.41 -6.77 -11.77
CA GLU A 60 7.51 -7.58 -12.99
C GLU A 60 6.09 -7.85 -13.51
N PRO A 61 5.64 -7.16 -14.58
CA PRO A 61 4.24 -7.19 -15.02
C PRO A 61 3.74 -8.58 -15.41
N SER A 62 4.64 -9.51 -15.76
CA SER A 62 4.27 -10.88 -16.12
C SER A 62 3.83 -11.73 -14.93
N VAL A 63 4.17 -11.34 -13.69
CA VAL A 63 3.93 -12.16 -12.49
C VAL A 63 3.43 -11.39 -11.27
N ASP A 64 3.48 -10.07 -11.30
CA ASP A 64 2.97 -9.19 -10.26
C ASP A 64 1.72 -8.44 -10.77
N ASP A 65 0.79 -8.12 -9.88
CA ASP A 65 -0.47 -7.42 -10.20
C ASP A 65 -0.63 -6.16 -9.35
N LEU A 66 -1.05 -5.05 -9.95
CA LEU A 66 -1.29 -3.77 -9.30
C LEU A 66 -2.67 -3.25 -9.69
N ARG A 67 -3.48 -2.91 -8.69
CA ARG A 67 -4.86 -2.44 -8.90
C ARG A 67 -5.17 -1.22 -8.06
N ALA A 68 -5.98 -0.32 -8.63
CA ALA A 68 -6.52 0.82 -7.94
C ALA A 68 -8.05 0.87 -8.08
N TYR A 69 -8.74 1.02 -6.95
CA TYR A 69 -10.20 1.08 -6.90
C TYR A 69 -10.64 2.41 -6.30
N PRO A 70 -11.52 3.19 -6.97
CA PRO A 70 -12.06 4.41 -6.38
C PRO A 70 -12.94 4.09 -5.18
N VAL A 71 -12.79 4.87 -4.12
CA VAL A 71 -13.57 4.77 -2.90
C VAL A 71 -14.31 6.09 -2.69
N PRO A 72 -15.63 6.07 -2.36
CA PRO A 72 -16.37 7.30 -2.10
C PRO A 72 -15.86 8.07 -0.89
N HIS A 73 -15.51 7.36 0.20
CA HIS A 73 -14.97 7.93 1.44
C HIS A 73 -14.32 6.84 2.32
N PRO A 74 -13.23 7.12 3.08
CA PRO A 74 -12.58 6.14 3.96
C PRO A 74 -13.50 5.55 5.01
N ALA A 75 -14.41 6.35 5.56
CA ALA A 75 -15.43 5.90 6.52
C ALA A 75 -16.50 4.95 5.94
N ARG A 76 -16.32 4.44 4.72
CA ARG A 76 -17.09 3.31 4.16
C ARG A 76 -16.28 2.01 4.10
N LEU A 77 -15.03 2.04 4.54
CA LEU A 77 -14.15 0.88 4.56
C LEU A 77 -14.15 0.26 5.95
N TRP A 78 -14.30 -1.05 5.98
CA TRP A 78 -14.08 -1.88 7.16
C TRP A 78 -12.78 -2.66 6.96
N CYS A 79 -11.82 -2.52 7.87
CA CYS A 79 -10.55 -3.22 7.82
C CYS A 79 -10.19 -3.76 9.20
N GLY A 80 -9.78 -5.03 9.29
CA GLY A 80 -9.25 -5.62 10.52
C GLY A 80 -10.22 -5.62 11.72
N GLY A 81 -11.54 -5.53 11.48
CA GLY A 81 -12.53 -5.47 12.56
C GLY A 81 -12.91 -4.04 13.00
N ALA A 82 -12.47 -3.00 12.28
CA ALA A 82 -12.82 -1.62 12.57
C ALA A 82 -13.10 -0.79 11.30
N MET A 83 -13.82 0.31 11.47
CA MET A 83 -14.01 1.31 10.40
C MET A 83 -12.74 2.16 10.21
N VAL A 84 -12.41 2.49 8.97
CA VAL A 84 -11.24 3.33 8.65
C VAL A 84 -11.60 4.82 8.83
N SER A 85 -10.82 5.54 9.64
CA SER A 85 -10.95 7.00 9.77
C SER A 85 -10.26 7.72 8.62
N ALA A 86 -10.75 8.91 8.25
CA ALA A 86 -10.23 9.73 7.16
C ALA A 86 -8.96 10.52 7.55
N SER A 87 -8.08 9.92 8.35
CA SER A 87 -6.88 10.55 8.87
C SER A 87 -5.70 10.28 7.91
N VAL A 88 -5.76 10.79 6.67
CA VAL A 88 -4.56 10.87 5.82
C VAL A 88 -3.86 12.19 6.14
N GLU A 89 -3.35 12.26 7.36
CA GLU A 89 -2.25 13.17 7.67
C GLU A 89 -0.96 12.40 7.35
N ARG A 90 -0.01 13.08 6.68
CA ARG A 90 1.24 12.51 6.16
C ARG A 90 1.92 11.64 7.23
N ASN A 91 2.22 10.39 6.89
CA ASN A 91 2.55 9.30 7.82
C ASN A 91 3.76 9.58 8.73
N GLU A 92 3.53 9.60 10.05
CA GLU A 92 4.52 9.20 11.07
C GLU A 92 4.73 7.66 11.06
N SER A 93 3.86 6.91 10.37
CA SER A 93 3.85 5.43 10.34
C SER A 93 4.90 4.78 9.43
N VAL A 94 5.70 5.55 8.68
CA VAL A 94 6.71 5.01 7.76
C VAL A 94 7.77 4.18 8.50
N GLU A 95 8.21 4.63 9.68
CA GLU A 95 9.20 3.91 10.50
C GLU A 95 8.61 2.67 11.15
N ALA A 96 7.41 2.78 11.75
CA ALA A 96 6.75 1.66 12.44
C ALA A 96 6.41 0.50 11.47
N ILE A 97 5.98 0.81 10.25
CA ILE A 97 5.69 -0.20 9.22
C ILE A 97 6.98 -0.89 8.76
N GLY A 98 8.08 -0.16 8.59
CA GLY A 98 9.38 -0.74 8.25
C GLY A 98 9.87 -1.74 9.29
N VAL A 99 9.82 -1.35 10.57
CA VAL A 99 10.26 -2.20 11.70
C VAL A 99 9.35 -3.42 11.88
N TRP A 100 8.03 -3.24 11.78
CA TRP A 100 7.07 -4.35 11.84
C TRP A 100 7.24 -5.33 10.67
N TRP A 101 7.59 -4.82 9.49
CA TRP A 101 7.85 -5.65 8.31
C TRP A 101 9.14 -6.44 8.37
N ASP A 102 10.22 -5.83 8.85
CA ASP A 102 11.47 -6.54 9.07
C ASP A 102 11.24 -7.67 10.09
N TRP A 103 10.52 -7.40 11.18
CA TRP A 103 10.12 -8.43 12.16
C TRP A 103 9.25 -9.54 11.55
N LEU A 104 8.19 -9.20 10.81
CA LEU A 104 7.27 -10.18 10.22
C LEU A 104 7.97 -11.05 9.16
N SER A 105 8.83 -10.42 8.34
CA SER A 105 9.61 -11.11 7.31
C SER A 105 10.62 -12.09 7.94
N GLU A 106 11.29 -11.68 9.01
CA GLU A 106 12.20 -12.53 9.78
C GLU A 106 11.44 -13.72 10.39
N ARG A 107 10.24 -13.48 10.91
CA ARG A 107 9.39 -14.53 11.50
C ARG A 107 8.88 -15.54 10.47
N ILE A 108 8.42 -15.07 9.30
CA ILE A 108 7.99 -15.94 8.21
C ILE A 108 9.18 -16.76 7.66
N ARG A 109 10.36 -16.15 7.53
CA ARG A 109 11.59 -16.88 7.16
C ARG A 109 11.93 -17.97 8.16
N ARG A 110 11.91 -17.67 9.46
CA ARG A 110 12.14 -18.66 10.51
C ARG A 110 11.13 -19.81 10.44
N TRP A 111 9.85 -19.52 10.25
CA TRP A 111 8.82 -20.54 10.12
C TRP A 111 9.07 -21.48 8.92
N ARG A 112 9.43 -20.93 7.76
CA ARG A 112 9.75 -21.74 6.56
C ARG A 112 11.06 -22.52 6.66
N ALA A 113 12.01 -22.09 7.51
CA ALA A 113 13.26 -22.81 7.73
C ALA A 113 13.14 -23.93 8.79
N SER A 114 12.01 -23.98 9.50
CA SER A 114 11.75 -24.98 10.56
C SER A 114 10.81 -26.10 10.10
N ALA A 115 10.40 -26.09 8.83
CA ALA A 115 9.48 -27.03 8.19
C ALA A 115 10.18 -27.72 7.01
#